data_AF-A0A971Z7B5-F1
#
_entry.id   AF-A0A971Z7B5-F1
#
_cell.length_a   1.000
_cell.length_b   1.000
_cell.length_c   1.000
_cell.angle_alpha   90.00
_cell.angle_beta   90.00
_cell.angle_gamma   90.00
#
_symmetry.space_group_name_H-M   'P 1'
#
loop_
_entity.id
_entity.type
_entity.pdbx_description
1 polymer ?
#
loop_
_entity_poly.entity_id
_entity_poly.type
_entity_poly.pdbx_seq_one_letter_code
_entity_poly.pdbx_strand_id
1 'polypeptide(L)'
;MKVNIVYKCNKLLLLNRSLKSNKGITLAELIIFTCLIFVILTLAYSIYLFGIQGYINNVSSIENQSNLRIAMEHITYHIRRSKKVSVREHSLLIGDESYSLSNNILMNKNNQLAMGISEFFYDKVSPSLIYVRISSIPDEKQQKFSLEAYFYIKN
;
A
#
# COMPACT_ATOMS: atom_id res chain seq x y z
N MET A 1 10.61 -35.92 62.38
CA MET A 1 9.60 -35.41 61.41
C MET A 1 10.29 -35.16 60.08
N LYS A 2 10.24 -36.14 59.15
CA LYS A 2 10.74 -36.00 57.76
C LYS A 2 9.70 -36.62 56.85
N VAL A 3 8.89 -35.77 56.25
CA VAL A 3 7.75 -36.12 55.40
C VAL A 3 8.10 -35.73 53.95
N ASN A 4 7.87 -36.69 53.05
CA ASN A 4 7.66 -36.53 51.60
C ASN A 4 8.77 -35.95 50.71
N ILE A 5 9.67 -36.81 50.25
CA ILE A 5 10.39 -36.60 48.97
C ILE A 5 10.14 -37.75 47.96
N VAL A 6 9.34 -38.77 48.30
CA VAL A 6 9.19 -39.98 47.46
C VAL A 6 8.17 -39.82 46.32
N TYR A 7 7.24 -38.85 46.38
CA TYR A 7 6.14 -38.77 45.40
C TYR A 7 6.46 -38.02 44.09
N LYS A 8 7.57 -37.29 43.99
CA LYS A 8 7.84 -36.42 42.83
C LYS A 8 8.54 -37.13 41.65
N CYS A 9 9.23 -38.24 41.88
CA CYS A 9 9.96 -38.97 40.83
C CYS A 9 9.09 -39.92 39.98
N ASN A 10 7.87 -40.26 40.41
CA ASN A 10 7.05 -41.23 39.66
C ASN A 10 6.30 -40.63 38.46
N LYS A 11 6.11 -39.30 38.40
CA LYS A 11 5.41 -38.67 37.26
C LYS A 11 6.32 -38.51 36.03
N LEU A 12 7.62 -38.35 36.23
CA LEU A 12 8.60 -38.24 35.13
C LEU A 12 8.98 -39.61 34.54
N LEU A 13 8.80 -40.70 35.30
CA LEU A 13 9.04 -42.07 34.82
C LEU A 13 7.87 -42.67 34.03
N LEU A 14 6.66 -42.09 34.11
CA LEU A 14 5.51 -42.57 33.33
C LEU A 14 5.50 -42.08 31.88
N LEU A 15 6.23 -41.00 31.54
CA LEU A 15 6.33 -40.53 30.15
C LEU A 15 7.21 -41.46 29.27
N ASN A 16 8.15 -42.19 29.89
CA ASN A 16 9.10 -43.05 29.16
C ASN A 16 8.68 -44.53 29.10
N ARG A 17 7.54 -44.91 29.70
CA ARG A 17 7.06 -46.30 29.71
C ARG A 17 6.07 -46.65 28.60
N SER A 18 5.81 -45.71 27.68
CA SER A 18 5.00 -45.96 26.46
C SER A 18 5.86 -46.18 25.21
N LEU A 19 7.17 -46.43 25.35
CA LEU A 19 8.07 -46.74 24.24
C LEU A 19 8.44 -48.23 24.15
N LYS A 20 7.64 -49.11 24.78
CA LYS A 20 7.80 -50.57 24.66
C LYS A 20 6.49 -51.25 24.31
N SER A 21 5.84 -50.75 23.25
CA SER A 21 4.78 -51.47 22.56
C SER A 21 5.18 -51.52 21.09
N ASN A 22 5.41 -52.73 20.56
CA ASN A 22 5.58 -52.98 19.13
C ASN A 22 4.24 -52.76 18.41
N LYS A 23 3.74 -51.53 18.44
CA LYS A 23 2.57 -51.09 17.68
C LYS A 23 3.12 -50.30 16.50
N GLY A 24 3.03 -50.88 15.30
CA GLY A 24 3.30 -50.15 14.07
C GLY A 24 2.38 -48.93 13.98
N ILE A 25 2.86 -47.85 13.36
CA ILE A 25 2.05 -46.68 13.06
C ILE A 25 0.94 -47.12 12.11
N THR A 26 -0.31 -46.83 12.45
CA THR A 26 -1.42 -47.15 11.55
C THR A 26 -1.43 -46.14 10.40
N LEU A 27 -1.80 -46.60 9.20
CA LEU A 27 -1.85 -45.75 8.01
C LEU A 27 -2.75 -44.52 8.23
N ALA A 28 -3.85 -44.69 8.95
CA ALA A 28 -4.79 -43.61 9.28
C ALA A 28 -4.14 -42.52 10.15
N GLU A 29 -3.32 -42.90 11.14
CA GLU A 29 -2.65 -41.98 12.03
C GLU A 29 -1.61 -41.12 11.27
N LEU A 30 -0.89 -41.72 10.34
CA LEU A 30 0.05 -41.00 9.46
C LEU A 30 -0.68 -39.98 8.55
N ILE A 31 -1.84 -40.35 8.02
CA ILE A 31 -2.65 -39.45 7.18
C ILE A 31 -3.13 -38.24 8.00
N ILE A 32 -3.62 -38.47 9.22
CA ILE A 32 -4.07 -37.40 10.12
C ILE A 32 -2.94 -36.43 10.43
N PHE A 33 -1.75 -36.93 10.79
CA PHE A 33 -0.58 -36.09 11.03
C PHE A 33 -0.17 -35.30 9.79
N THR A 34 -0.19 -35.93 8.62
CA THR A 34 0.16 -35.28 7.35
C THR A 34 -0.83 -34.17 7.01
N CYS A 35 -2.13 -34.41 7.17
CA CYS A 35 -3.17 -33.40 6.97
C CYS A 35 -2.97 -32.19 7.90
N LEU A 36 -2.65 -32.42 9.18
CA LEU A 36 -2.39 -31.33 10.12
C LEU A 36 -1.20 -30.48 9.71
N ILE A 37 -0.12 -31.11 9.25
CA ILE A 37 1.05 -30.39 8.72
C ILE A 37 0.66 -29.56 7.50
N PHE A 38 -0.10 -30.12 6.55
CA PHE A 38 -0.56 -29.39 5.39
C PHE A 38 -1.41 -28.17 5.74
N VAL A 39 -2.34 -28.29 6.71
CA VAL A 39 -3.14 -27.15 7.17
C VAL A 39 -2.25 -26.01 7.68
N ILE A 40 -1.26 -26.33 8.51
CA ILE A 40 -0.33 -25.34 9.07
C ILE A 40 0.49 -24.69 7.94
N LEU A 41 0.98 -25.48 6.99
CA LEU A 41 1.77 -24.99 5.85
C LEU A 41 0.93 -24.08 4.94
N THR A 42 -0.31 -24.47 4.62
CA THR A 42 -1.20 -23.65 3.80
C THR A 42 -1.51 -22.31 4.46
N LEU A 43 -1.73 -22.30 5.77
CA LEU A 43 -1.93 -21.05 6.52
C LEU A 43 -0.70 -20.15 6.45
N ALA A 44 0.49 -20.70 6.72
CA ALA A 44 1.74 -19.93 6.60
C ALA A 44 1.95 -19.39 5.18
N TYR A 45 1.67 -20.20 4.16
CA TYR A 45 1.81 -19.81 2.77
C TYR A 45 0.82 -18.73 2.35
N SER A 46 -0.41 -18.75 2.90
CA SER A 46 -1.41 -17.73 2.63
C SER A 46 -0.97 -16.34 3.13
N ILE A 47 -0.32 -16.27 4.29
CA ILE A 47 0.24 -15.02 4.84
C ILE A 47 1.34 -14.49 3.93
N TYR A 48 2.21 -15.37 3.41
CA TYR A 48 3.26 -14.98 2.48
C TYR A 48 2.68 -14.41 1.17
N LEU A 49 1.72 -15.10 0.56
CA LEU A 49 1.11 -14.67 -0.70
C LEU A 49 0.30 -13.38 -0.57
N PHE A 50 -0.62 -13.31 0.40
CA PHE A 50 -1.53 -12.17 0.51
C PHE A 50 -0.95 -11.00 1.28
N GLY A 51 -0.07 -11.26 2.25
CA GLY A 51 0.61 -10.23 3.03
C GLY A 51 1.80 -9.66 2.27
N ILE A 52 2.88 -10.44 2.20
CA ILE A 52 4.17 -9.92 1.72
C ILE A 52 4.14 -9.70 0.20
N GLN A 53 3.84 -10.74 -0.57
CA GLN A 53 3.83 -10.64 -2.03
C GLN A 53 2.73 -9.68 -2.50
N GLY A 54 1.55 -9.75 -1.86
CA GLY A 54 0.46 -8.82 -2.09
C GLY A 54 0.86 -7.36 -1.86
N TYR A 55 1.56 -7.05 -0.78
CA TYR A 55 2.04 -5.69 -0.51
C TYR A 55 3.05 -5.22 -1.55
N ILE A 56 4.08 -6.02 -1.82
CA ILE A 56 5.15 -5.67 -2.78
C ILE A 56 4.53 -5.37 -4.16
N ASN A 57 3.62 -6.22 -4.63
CA ASN A 57 2.97 -6.08 -5.94
C ASN A 57 2.05 -4.85 -6.07
N ASN A 58 1.72 -4.16 -4.96
CA ASN A 58 0.81 -3.01 -4.98
C ASN A 58 1.47 -1.72 -4.45
N VAL A 59 2.69 -1.78 -3.94
CA VAL A 59 3.36 -0.62 -3.33
C VAL A 59 3.51 0.53 -4.33
N SER A 60 3.86 0.23 -5.59
CA SER A 60 4.02 1.22 -6.65
C SER A 60 2.70 1.92 -7.01
N SER A 61 1.60 1.17 -7.07
CA SER A 61 0.26 1.73 -7.31
C SER A 61 -0.18 2.63 -6.15
N ILE A 62 0.08 2.23 -4.91
CA ILE A 62 -0.22 3.01 -3.71
C ILE A 62 0.58 4.32 -3.68
N GLU A 63 1.89 4.26 -3.99
CA GLU A 63 2.76 5.44 -4.05
C GLU A 63 2.31 6.40 -5.16
N ASN A 64 2.01 5.89 -6.35
CA ASN A 64 1.47 6.69 -7.46
C ASN A 64 0.18 7.41 -7.07
N GLN A 65 -0.77 6.70 -6.46
CA GLN A 65 -2.03 7.31 -5.99
C GLN A 65 -1.80 8.36 -4.89
N SER A 66 -0.90 8.07 -3.95
CA SER A 66 -0.54 8.99 -2.86
C SER A 66 0.06 10.30 -3.41
N ASN A 67 1.03 10.19 -4.33
CA ASN A 67 1.68 11.35 -4.95
C ASN A 67 0.69 12.22 -5.74
N LEU A 68 -0.20 11.59 -6.51
CA LEU A 68 -1.26 12.29 -7.24
C LEU A 68 -2.22 13.02 -6.29
N ARG A 69 -2.58 12.39 -5.17
CA ARG A 69 -3.44 12.99 -4.15
C ARG A 69 -2.77 14.20 -3.51
N ILE A 70 -1.52 14.10 -3.09
CA ILE A 70 -0.75 15.21 -2.50
C ILE A 70 -0.71 16.39 -3.47
N ALA A 71 -0.40 16.12 -4.75
CA ALA A 71 -0.38 17.15 -5.79
C ALA A 71 -1.75 17.83 -5.97
N MET A 72 -2.81 17.04 -6.13
CA MET A 72 -4.16 17.55 -6.36
C MET A 72 -4.72 18.29 -5.16
N GLU A 73 -4.49 17.81 -3.94
CA GLU A 73 -4.90 18.48 -2.69
C GLU A 73 -4.19 19.81 -2.54
N HIS A 74 -2.88 19.86 -2.81
CA HIS A 74 -2.11 21.09 -2.75
C HIS A 74 -2.63 22.12 -3.77
N ILE A 75 -2.86 21.70 -5.02
CA ILE A 75 -3.47 22.56 -6.05
C ILE A 75 -4.87 23.03 -5.62
N THR A 76 -5.72 22.10 -5.14
CA THR A 76 -7.09 22.39 -4.69
C THR A 76 -7.10 23.44 -3.58
N TYR A 77 -6.22 23.29 -2.60
CA TYR A 77 -6.10 24.21 -1.47
C TYR A 77 -5.77 25.63 -1.94
N HIS A 78 -4.82 25.77 -2.86
CA HIS A 78 -4.41 27.08 -3.36
C HIS A 78 -5.42 27.68 -4.32
N ILE A 79 -6.08 26.89 -5.17
CA ILE A 79 -7.14 27.38 -6.06
C ILE A 79 -8.31 27.93 -5.24
N ARG A 80 -8.72 27.24 -4.17
CA ARG A 80 -9.85 27.67 -3.33
C ARG A 80 -9.56 28.95 -2.54
N ARG A 81 -8.29 29.27 -2.29
CA ARG A 81 -7.88 30.45 -1.51
C ARG A 81 -7.44 31.62 -2.37
N SER A 82 -6.97 31.34 -3.59
CA SER A 82 -6.47 32.34 -4.51
C SER A 82 -7.61 32.92 -5.35
N LYS A 83 -7.67 34.25 -5.44
CA LYS A 83 -8.59 34.95 -6.35
C LYS A 83 -8.10 35.01 -7.79
N LYS A 84 -6.82 34.70 -8.01
CA LYS A 84 -6.15 34.83 -9.30
C LYS A 84 -5.63 33.46 -9.73
N VAL A 85 -6.10 33.00 -10.88
CA VAL A 85 -5.55 31.82 -11.54
C VAL A 85 -5.26 32.18 -12.99
N SER A 86 -4.04 31.90 -13.44
CA SER A 86 -3.57 32.16 -14.79
C SER A 86 -2.99 30.89 -15.37
N VAL A 87 -3.47 30.51 -16.54
CA VAL A 87 -2.96 29.40 -17.33
C VAL A 87 -1.88 29.94 -18.27
N ARG A 88 -0.68 29.35 -18.26
CA ARG A 88 0.40 29.60 -19.24
C ARG A 88 0.72 28.29 -19.97
N GLU A 89 1.41 28.38 -21.11
CA GLU A 89 1.73 27.21 -21.95
C GLU A 89 2.40 26.07 -21.17
N HIS A 90 3.34 26.38 -20.28
CA HIS A 90 4.14 25.38 -19.55
C HIS A 90 4.00 25.45 -18.03
N SER A 91 3.13 26.33 -17.51
CA SER A 91 2.89 26.43 -16.07
C SER A 91 1.47 26.88 -15.74
N LEU A 92 0.97 26.35 -14.62
CA LEU A 92 -0.26 26.82 -14.00
C LEU A 92 0.10 27.76 -12.83
N LEU A 93 -0.35 29.00 -12.89
CA LEU A 93 -0.13 29.99 -11.84
C LEU A 93 -1.39 30.16 -11.00
N ILE A 94 -1.29 30.00 -9.69
CA ILE A 94 -2.40 30.12 -8.74
C ILE A 94 -1.94 31.02 -7.59
N GLY A 95 -2.39 32.27 -7.58
CA GLY A 95 -1.87 33.28 -6.66
C GLY A 95 -0.36 33.45 -6.82
N ASP A 96 0.38 33.11 -5.76
CA ASP A 96 1.85 33.13 -5.77
C ASP A 96 2.47 31.76 -6.18
N GLU A 97 1.68 30.70 -6.26
CA GLU A 97 2.13 29.35 -6.61
C GLU A 97 2.30 29.18 -8.13
N SER A 98 3.32 28.40 -8.52
CA SER A 98 3.66 28.16 -9.92
C SER A 98 3.96 26.68 -10.12
N TYR A 99 3.02 25.98 -10.75
CA TYR A 99 3.10 24.54 -11.00
C TYR A 99 3.61 24.26 -12.40
N SER A 100 4.59 23.37 -12.50
CA SER A 100 5.13 22.89 -13.78
C SER A 100 5.54 21.43 -13.68
N LEU A 101 5.45 20.70 -14.78
CA LEU A 101 5.90 19.32 -14.86
C LEU A 101 7.31 19.28 -15.47
N SER A 102 8.24 18.64 -14.78
CA SER A 102 9.61 18.43 -15.27
C SER A 102 10.08 17.02 -14.91
N ASN A 103 10.52 16.22 -15.88
CA ASN A 103 11.08 14.88 -15.66
C ASN A 103 10.20 13.97 -14.77
N ASN A 104 8.90 13.94 -15.03
CA ASN A 104 7.89 13.22 -14.25
C ASN A 104 7.73 13.66 -12.78
N ILE A 105 8.24 14.84 -12.46
CA ILE A 105 8.15 15.48 -11.15
C ILE A 105 7.32 16.75 -11.32
N LEU A 106 6.21 16.83 -10.60
CA LEU A 106 5.46 18.06 -10.48
C LEU A 106 6.21 18.98 -9.52
N MET A 107 6.58 20.14 -10.01
CA MET A 107 7.28 21.17 -9.28
C MET A 107 6.31 22.28 -8.89
N ASN A 108 6.59 22.92 -7.76
CA ASN A 108 5.97 24.18 -7.36
C ASN A 108 7.05 25.19 -6.97
N LYS A 109 7.12 26.34 -7.65
CA LYS A 109 8.17 27.37 -7.43
C LYS A 109 9.59 26.77 -7.42
N ASN A 110 9.87 25.83 -8.33
CA ASN A 110 11.12 25.08 -8.42
C ASN A 110 11.41 24.09 -7.27
N ASN A 111 10.48 23.87 -6.35
CA ASN A 111 10.56 22.80 -5.37
C ASN A 111 9.78 21.58 -5.84
N GLN A 112 10.29 20.38 -5.57
CA GLN A 112 9.57 19.14 -5.84
C GLN A 112 8.32 19.04 -4.97
N LEU A 113 7.15 18.91 -5.60
CA LEU A 113 5.87 18.70 -4.93
C LEU A 113 5.47 17.22 -4.91
N ALA A 114 5.55 16.55 -6.07
CA ALA A 114 5.18 15.15 -6.20
C ALA A 114 5.93 14.48 -7.35
N MET A 115 6.26 13.19 -7.19
CA MET A 115 6.96 12.39 -8.20
C MET A 115 6.01 11.41 -8.89
N GLY A 116 6.49 10.81 -9.98
CA GLY A 116 5.75 9.76 -10.68
C GLY A 116 4.54 10.28 -11.44
N ILE A 117 4.57 11.53 -11.89
CA ILE A 117 3.50 12.16 -12.66
C ILE A 117 3.89 12.11 -14.13
N SER A 118 3.15 11.36 -14.94
CA SER A 118 3.40 11.28 -16.39
C SER A 118 2.78 12.44 -17.15
N GLU A 119 1.67 12.98 -16.65
CA GLU A 119 0.91 14.02 -17.33
C GLU A 119 0.35 15.01 -16.31
N PHE A 120 0.51 16.29 -16.61
CA PHE A 120 -0.13 17.39 -15.91
C PHE A 120 -0.82 18.27 -16.93
N PHE A 121 -2.14 18.12 -17.03
CA PHE A 121 -2.97 18.85 -17.97
C PHE A 121 -3.87 19.82 -17.22
N TYR A 122 -4.02 21.01 -17.75
CA TYR A 122 -4.87 22.04 -17.19
C TYR A 122 -5.47 22.87 -18.31
N ASP A 123 -6.74 23.24 -18.16
CA ASP A 123 -7.45 24.05 -19.15
C ASP A 123 -8.41 25.02 -18.47
N LYS A 124 -8.56 26.21 -19.06
CA LYS A 124 -9.53 27.21 -18.64
C LYS A 124 -10.79 27.08 -19.50
N VAL A 125 -11.68 26.18 -19.07
CA VAL A 125 -12.95 25.88 -19.75
C VAL A 125 -13.88 27.10 -19.81
N SER A 126 -13.82 27.98 -18.82
CA SER A 126 -14.62 29.23 -18.77
C SER A 126 -13.93 30.29 -17.90
N PRO A 127 -14.34 31.57 -17.93
CA PRO A 127 -13.74 32.63 -17.12
C PRO A 127 -13.63 32.29 -15.62
N SER A 128 -14.60 31.53 -15.10
CA SER A 128 -14.71 31.11 -13.71
C SER A 128 -14.53 29.60 -13.49
N LEU A 129 -14.15 28.81 -14.50
CA LEU A 129 -14.01 27.35 -14.39
C LEU A 129 -12.67 26.88 -14.94
N ILE A 130 -11.94 26.12 -14.13
CA ILE A 130 -10.66 25.52 -14.50
C ILE A 130 -10.76 24.01 -14.36
N TYR A 131 -10.27 23.30 -15.37
CA TYR A 131 -10.08 21.86 -15.36
C TYR A 131 -8.61 21.55 -15.08
N VAL A 132 -8.36 20.60 -14.19
CA VAL A 132 -7.02 20.07 -13.93
C VAL A 132 -7.08 18.54 -13.94
N ARG A 133 -6.15 17.92 -14.65
CA ARG A 133 -5.94 16.48 -14.70
C ARG A 133 -4.47 16.16 -14.42
N ILE A 134 -4.25 15.18 -13.56
CA ILE A 134 -2.92 14.65 -13.23
C ILE A 134 -2.95 13.14 -13.43
N SER A 135 -1.98 12.59 -14.15
CA SER A 135 -1.86 11.15 -14.40
C SER A 135 -0.52 10.62 -13.88
N SER A 136 -0.51 9.42 -13.33
CA SER A 136 0.70 8.75 -12.84
C SER A 136 1.49 8.11 -13.97
N ILE A 137 2.75 7.81 -13.70
CA ILE A 137 3.50 6.80 -14.48
C ILE A 137 2.81 5.43 -14.35
N PRO A 138 2.97 4.53 -15.34
CA PRO A 138 2.47 3.17 -15.24
C PRO A 138 3.08 2.44 -14.05
N ASP A 139 2.27 1.65 -13.33
CA ASP A 139 2.75 0.71 -12.32
C ASP A 139 3.33 -0.56 -12.96
N GLU A 140 3.75 -1.53 -12.13
CA GLU A 140 4.32 -2.81 -12.60
C GLU A 140 3.36 -3.61 -13.50
N LYS A 141 2.04 -3.37 -13.38
CA LYS A 141 0.99 -4.00 -14.19
C LYS A 141 0.62 -3.15 -15.41
N GLN A 142 1.43 -2.14 -15.73
CA GLN A 142 1.20 -1.16 -16.81
C GLN A 142 -0.09 -0.34 -16.63
N GLN A 143 -0.61 -0.25 -15.41
CA GLN A 143 -1.81 0.52 -15.10
C GLN A 143 -1.41 1.95 -14.72
N LYS A 144 -2.15 2.92 -15.27
CA LYS A 144 -2.03 4.33 -14.90
C LYS A 144 -3.19 4.71 -14.00
N PHE A 145 -2.91 5.57 -13.03
CA PHE A 145 -3.92 6.21 -12.22
C PHE A 145 -4.04 7.69 -12.62
N SER A 146 -5.26 8.21 -12.67
CA SER A 146 -5.49 9.61 -13.03
C SER A 146 -6.50 10.23 -12.07
N LEU A 147 -6.27 11.49 -11.71
CA LEU A 147 -7.20 12.33 -10.96
C LEU A 147 -7.54 13.55 -11.80
N GLU A 148 -8.82 13.89 -11.80
CA GLU A 148 -9.34 15.03 -12.53
C GLU A 148 -10.35 15.80 -11.68
N ALA A 149 -10.30 17.12 -11.80
CA ALA A 149 -11.12 18.02 -11.01
C ALA A 149 -11.46 19.29 -11.80
N TYR A 150 -12.68 19.79 -11.55
CA TYR A 150 -13.14 21.09 -12.00
C TYR A 150 -13.21 22.05 -10.82
N PHE A 151 -12.62 23.23 -10.96
CA PHE A 151 -12.57 24.24 -9.92
C PHE A 151 -13.27 25.53 -10.38
N TYR A 152 -14.22 25.97 -9.57
CA TYR A 152 -14.83 27.27 -9.74
C TYR A 152 -13.98 28.36 -9.07
N ILE A 153 -13.58 29.37 -9.83
CA ILE A 153 -12.90 30.56 -9.32
C ILE A 153 -13.96 31.49 -8.75
N LYS A 154 -13.86 31.81 -7.47
CA LYS A 154 -14.73 32.78 -6.82
C LYS A 154 -14.19 34.18 -7.13
N ASN A 155 -14.95 34.95 -7.92
CA ASN A 155 -14.69 36.36 -8.19
C ASN A 155 -14.93 37.21 -6.94
#